data_AF-A0A024GBM5-F1
#
_entry.id   AF-A0A024GBM5-F1
#
_cell.length_a   1.000
_cell.length_b   1.000
_cell.length_c   1.000
_cell.angle_alpha   90.00
_cell.angle_beta   90.00
_cell.angle_gamma   90.00
#
_symmetry.space_group_name_H-M   'P 1'
#
loop_
_entity.id
_entity.type
_entity.pdbx_description
1 polymer ?
#
loop_
_entity_poly.entity_id
_entity_poly.type
_entity_poly.pdbx_seq_one_letter_code
_entity_poly.pdbx_strand_id
1 'polypeptide(L)'
;MSYHKATSPAGTNIRDSVNSNETIQRNVYDHEEPIISGPKYRDVLTNWHKVSAEGLVTIIGIALGGYAGVATRVVLTCMSTWLTDNSRFLDAFGSSYIMANVLGTLLMGVAVRGRCFIASHFLVYYTSFTTGFCGCLTTFSSWSLHVAASFVHGRWCDAILNLILQFSIVVSAFRFGNHMVEVLSEYVYPDCWRLRVDIARLSSTFGSNLNKLQRGTEETASDGLVPPLKATLEDGHLICRQLLSEGGGKTHHYNVKLWLLTGIAVTLVVWIFPFLGWSVHTSSRFLAICIAPLGAWSRFYLSRYNKRSKWSRFPLFTLIPNVTASYLCCIASIIRSNSVGRMGSECHIYTLLGDGAFVVGFLGSLSTVSTWISEIDGLSQKSTMSAYRYALVTIASAQCGSVIILSLWVAFGPHPLIP
;
A
#
# COMPACT_ATOMS: atom_id res chain seq x y z
N MET A 1 85.87 10.86 20.34
CA MET A 1 84.76 10.27 21.13
C MET A 1 83.73 9.74 20.15
N SER A 2 83.48 8.43 20.20
CA SER A 2 82.57 7.57 19.43
C SER A 2 81.26 8.17 18.92
N TYR A 3 80.55 7.63 17.92
CA TYR A 3 80.76 6.77 16.73
C TYR A 3 79.33 6.67 16.11
N HIS A 4 79.24 6.70 14.78
CA HIS A 4 78.13 6.22 13.91
C HIS A 4 76.65 6.58 14.17
N LYS A 5 75.99 7.14 13.14
CA LYS A 5 74.79 6.49 12.57
C LYS A 5 74.62 6.81 11.08
N ALA A 6 74.46 5.75 10.30
CA ALA A 6 74.40 5.70 8.85
C ALA A 6 72.97 5.79 8.32
N THR A 7 72.86 6.35 7.11
CA THR A 7 71.86 6.18 6.01
C THR A 7 70.49 5.55 6.29
N SER A 8 69.43 6.25 5.87
CA SER A 8 68.08 5.74 5.58
C SER A 8 67.69 6.10 4.13
N PRO A 9 66.93 5.27 3.39
CA PRO A 9 66.92 5.27 1.94
C PRO A 9 65.75 6.03 1.29
N ALA A 10 65.93 6.24 -0.02
CA ALA A 10 65.04 6.87 -0.99
C ALA A 10 63.64 6.24 -1.05
N GLY A 11 62.65 7.10 -1.28
CA GLY A 11 61.26 6.72 -1.51
C GLY A 11 61.05 6.08 -2.89
N THR A 12 60.25 5.02 -2.90
CA THR A 12 59.75 4.36 -4.11
C THR A 12 58.22 4.32 -4.11
N ASN A 13 57.66 4.98 -5.12
CA ASN A 13 56.52 4.60 -5.97
C ASN A 13 55.15 4.28 -5.35
N ILE A 14 54.26 5.30 -5.41
CA ILE A 14 52.80 5.20 -5.28
C ILE A 14 52.16 4.84 -6.65
N ARG A 15 52.67 3.80 -7.33
CA ARG A 15 52.10 3.36 -8.63
C ARG A 15 51.69 1.89 -8.71
N ASP A 16 51.94 1.08 -7.68
CA ASP A 16 51.60 -0.35 -7.69
C ASP A 16 50.31 -0.71 -6.93
N SER A 17 49.64 0.24 -6.28
CA SER A 17 48.39 -0.02 -5.54
C SER A 17 47.10 0.13 -6.36
N VAL A 18 47.20 0.49 -7.65
CA VAL A 18 46.01 0.71 -8.51
C VAL A 18 45.63 -0.54 -9.32
N ASN A 19 46.55 -1.47 -9.57
CA ASN A 19 46.28 -2.67 -10.41
C ASN A 19 45.77 -3.91 -9.67
N SER A 20 45.77 -3.94 -8.33
CA SER A 20 45.24 -5.09 -7.57
C SER A 20 43.72 -5.05 -7.38
N ASN A 21 43.08 -3.88 -7.52
CA ASN A 21 41.63 -3.73 -7.35
C ASN A 21 40.82 -4.07 -8.62
N GLU A 22 41.41 -3.98 -9.82
CA GLU A 22 40.71 -4.38 -11.06
C GLU A 22 40.68 -5.91 -11.25
N THR A 23 41.61 -6.65 -10.64
CA THR A 23 41.64 -8.12 -10.74
C THR A 23 40.61 -8.78 -9.81
N ILE A 24 40.22 -8.11 -8.72
CA ILE A 24 39.20 -8.62 -7.77
C ILE A 24 37.77 -8.39 -8.30
N GLN A 25 37.55 -7.45 -9.22
CA GLN A 25 36.22 -7.19 -9.80
C GLN A 25 35.83 -8.10 -10.97
N ARG A 26 36.76 -8.83 -11.60
CA ARG A 26 36.44 -9.72 -12.73
C ARG A 26 36.02 -11.13 -12.36
N ASN A 27 36.32 -11.62 -11.15
CA ASN A 27 35.99 -13.00 -10.75
C ASN A 27 34.63 -13.17 -10.03
N VAL A 28 33.76 -12.16 -10.07
CA VAL A 28 32.44 -12.20 -9.37
C VAL A 28 31.28 -12.55 -10.32
N TYR A 29 31.53 -12.76 -11.62
CA TYR A 29 30.48 -13.00 -12.63
C TYR A 29 30.42 -14.40 -13.25
N ASP A 30 31.28 -15.34 -12.85
CA ASP A 30 31.18 -16.74 -13.29
C ASP A 30 30.72 -17.64 -12.14
N HIS A 31 29.44 -17.53 -11.79
CA HIS A 31 28.73 -18.67 -11.23
C HIS A 31 27.95 -19.34 -12.36
N GLU A 32 28.56 -20.39 -12.93
CA GLU A 32 27.82 -21.41 -13.66
C GLU A 32 26.64 -21.86 -12.80
N GLU A 33 25.43 -21.71 -13.34
CA GLU A 33 24.21 -22.21 -12.70
C GLU A 33 24.35 -23.72 -12.49
N PRO A 34 24.13 -24.24 -11.27
CA PRO A 34 23.98 -25.67 -11.12
C PRO A 34 22.70 -26.07 -11.85
N ILE A 35 22.84 -26.90 -12.89
CA ILE A 35 21.73 -27.59 -13.55
C ILE A 35 21.11 -28.53 -12.50
N ILE A 36 20.13 -28.02 -11.74
CA ILE A 36 19.33 -28.82 -10.82
C ILE A 36 18.23 -29.50 -11.64
N SER A 37 18.61 -30.54 -12.37
CA SER A 37 17.67 -31.51 -12.93
C SER A 37 17.21 -32.45 -11.81
N GLY A 38 16.13 -32.07 -11.12
CA GLY A 38 15.51 -32.86 -10.05
C GLY A 38 14.06 -32.41 -9.77
N PRO A 39 13.22 -33.26 -9.14
CA PRO A 39 11.75 -33.22 -9.21
C PRO A 39 11.10 -31.95 -8.61
N LYS A 40 11.87 -31.07 -7.97
CA LYS A 40 11.40 -29.82 -7.35
C LYS A 40 10.84 -28.79 -8.34
N TYR A 41 11.16 -28.85 -9.63
CA TYR A 41 10.62 -27.89 -10.61
C TYR A 41 9.15 -28.18 -10.96
N ARG A 42 8.72 -29.45 -10.88
CA ARG A 42 7.32 -29.83 -11.12
C ARG A 42 6.37 -29.38 -10.00
N ASP A 43 6.85 -29.23 -8.77
CA ASP A 43 6.03 -28.80 -7.62
C ASP A 43 5.81 -27.28 -7.53
N VAL A 44 6.61 -26.47 -8.23
CA VAL A 44 6.45 -25.01 -8.29
C VAL A 44 5.39 -24.62 -9.33
N LEU A 45 5.21 -25.44 -10.37
CA LEU A 45 4.21 -25.23 -11.42
C LEU A 45 2.83 -25.84 -11.11
N THR A 46 2.71 -26.75 -10.15
CA THR A 46 1.43 -27.41 -9.79
C THR A 46 0.72 -26.77 -8.58
N ASN A 47 1.36 -25.86 -7.84
CA ASN A 47 0.78 -25.23 -6.65
C ASN A 47 -0.12 -24.00 -6.94
N TRP A 48 -0.33 -23.64 -8.21
CA TRP A 48 -1.19 -22.50 -8.58
C TRP A 48 -2.70 -22.74 -8.33
N HIS A 49 -3.10 -23.96 -7.96
CA HIS A 49 -4.51 -24.33 -7.77
C HIS A 49 -4.92 -24.65 -6.32
N LYS A 50 -4.01 -24.60 -5.35
CA LYS A 50 -4.40 -24.65 -3.92
C LYS A 50 -4.58 -23.24 -3.39
N VAL A 51 -5.79 -22.69 -3.57
CA VAL A 51 -6.23 -21.54 -2.75
C VAL A 51 -6.17 -22.00 -1.30
N SER A 52 -5.21 -21.49 -0.52
CA SER A 52 -5.14 -21.80 0.90
C SER A 52 -6.41 -21.28 1.58
N ALA A 53 -6.90 -21.99 2.59
CA ALA A 53 -8.06 -21.60 3.40
C ALA A 53 -7.95 -20.14 3.89
N GLU A 54 -6.75 -19.74 4.32
CA GLU A 54 -6.44 -18.37 4.74
C GLU A 54 -6.53 -17.36 3.59
N GLY A 55 -6.10 -17.74 2.38
CA GLY A 55 -6.22 -16.92 1.18
C GLY A 55 -7.68 -16.65 0.83
N LEU A 56 -8.54 -17.68 0.90
CA LEU A 56 -9.98 -17.56 0.65
C LEU A 56 -10.64 -16.62 1.68
N VAL A 57 -10.36 -16.85 2.96
CA VAL A 57 -10.88 -16.02 4.06
C VAL A 57 -10.43 -14.56 3.92
N THR A 58 -9.19 -14.32 3.49
CA THR A 58 -8.67 -12.97 3.23
C THR A 58 -9.40 -12.29 2.07
N ILE A 59 -9.67 -13.01 0.98
CA ILE A 59 -10.41 -12.49 -0.18
C ILE A 59 -11.83 -12.09 0.23
N ILE A 60 -12.52 -12.95 0.98
CA ILE A 60 -13.86 -12.66 1.52
C ILE A 60 -13.80 -11.44 2.45
N GLY A 61 -12.83 -11.40 3.36
CA GLY A 61 -12.66 -10.29 4.27
C GLY A 61 -12.42 -8.94 3.58
N ILE A 62 -11.63 -8.93 2.51
CA ILE A 62 -11.42 -7.73 1.68
C ILE A 62 -12.71 -7.32 0.97
N ALA A 63 -13.55 -8.27 0.53
CA ALA A 63 -14.85 -7.95 -0.08
C ALA A 63 -15.79 -7.31 0.94
N LEU A 64 -15.92 -7.89 2.14
CA LEU A 64 -16.73 -7.33 3.22
C LEU A 64 -16.25 -5.93 3.62
N GLY A 65 -14.94 -5.75 3.74
CA GLY A 65 -14.34 -4.43 3.96
C GLY A 65 -14.63 -3.46 2.81
N GLY A 66 -14.56 -3.93 1.56
CA GLY A 66 -14.86 -3.13 0.37
C GLY A 66 -16.31 -2.63 0.33
N TYR A 67 -17.28 -3.50 0.64
CA TYR A 67 -18.68 -3.11 0.77
C TYR A 67 -18.86 -2.00 1.82
N ALA A 68 -18.34 -2.23 3.03
CA ALA A 68 -18.44 -1.26 4.12
C ALA A 68 -17.73 0.07 3.76
N GLY A 69 -16.54 0.00 3.16
CA GLY A 69 -15.75 1.18 2.80
C GLY A 69 -16.46 2.06 1.78
N VAL A 70 -17.02 1.47 0.72
CA VAL A 70 -17.78 2.23 -0.28
C VAL A 70 -19.11 2.72 0.26
N ALA A 71 -19.81 1.94 1.09
CA ALA A 71 -21.03 2.40 1.74
C ALA A 71 -20.76 3.65 2.60
N THR A 72 -19.71 3.62 3.42
CA THR A 72 -19.30 4.80 4.21
C THR A 72 -18.88 5.96 3.31
N ARG A 73 -18.12 5.72 2.23
CA ARG A 73 -17.76 6.78 1.27
C ARG A 73 -18.99 7.44 0.66
N VAL A 74 -19.99 6.67 0.24
CA VAL A 74 -21.24 7.21 -0.33
C VAL A 74 -21.96 8.08 0.69
N VAL A 75 -22.09 7.63 1.94
CA VAL A 75 -22.72 8.41 3.02
C VAL A 75 -21.95 9.72 3.27
N LEU A 76 -20.62 9.64 3.38
CA LEU A 76 -19.78 10.83 3.57
C LEU A 76 -19.84 11.80 2.38
N THR A 77 -19.96 11.28 1.16
CA THR A 77 -20.13 12.10 -0.04
C THR A 77 -21.44 12.86 0.04
N CYS A 78 -22.54 12.19 0.41
CA CYS A 78 -23.86 12.83 0.56
C CYS A 78 -23.85 13.89 1.67
N MET A 79 -23.20 13.59 2.80
CA MET A 79 -23.06 14.53 3.91
C MET A 79 -22.20 15.72 3.51
N SER A 80 -21.10 15.49 2.79
CA SER A 80 -20.23 16.56 2.31
C SER A 80 -20.96 17.45 1.31
N THR A 81 -21.71 16.90 0.35
CA THR A 81 -22.49 17.72 -0.59
C THR A 81 -23.53 18.57 0.13
N TRP A 82 -24.23 18.00 1.12
CA TRP A 82 -25.21 18.74 1.91
C TRP A 82 -24.58 19.90 2.72
N LEU A 83 -23.39 19.70 3.28
CA LEU A 83 -22.64 20.77 3.97
C LEU A 83 -22.14 21.87 3.02
N THR A 84 -21.90 21.51 1.76
CA THR A 84 -21.22 22.36 0.79
C THR A 84 -22.17 23.22 -0.04
N ASP A 85 -23.45 22.83 -0.14
CA ASP A 85 -24.51 23.48 -0.96
C ASP A 85 -24.61 25.01 -0.82
N ASN A 86 -24.13 25.59 0.27
CA ASN A 86 -24.19 27.04 0.53
C ASN A 86 -22.88 27.80 0.30
N SER A 87 -21.78 27.15 -0.12
CA SER A 87 -20.49 27.84 -0.27
C SER A 87 -19.63 27.32 -1.43
N ARG A 88 -19.49 28.16 -2.46
CA ARG A 88 -18.58 27.93 -3.60
C ARG A 88 -17.14 27.62 -3.20
N PHE A 89 -16.69 28.17 -2.07
CA PHE A 89 -15.36 27.90 -1.53
C PHE A 89 -15.21 26.43 -1.15
N LEU A 90 -16.18 25.86 -0.41
CA LEU A 90 -16.15 24.46 0.03
C LEU A 90 -16.27 23.48 -1.15
N ASP A 91 -16.95 23.85 -2.24
CA ASP A 91 -17.02 23.03 -3.46
C ASP A 91 -15.67 22.89 -4.14
N ALA A 92 -14.86 23.96 -4.16
CA ALA A 92 -13.51 23.94 -4.73
C ALA A 92 -12.56 22.98 -3.98
N PHE A 93 -12.88 22.61 -2.73
CA PHE A 93 -12.12 21.62 -1.95
C PHE A 93 -12.42 20.16 -2.32
N GLY A 94 -13.50 19.92 -3.07
CA GLY A 94 -13.86 18.59 -3.54
C GLY A 94 -14.76 17.82 -2.58
N SER A 95 -16.05 18.15 -2.59
CA SER A 95 -17.09 17.54 -1.75
C SER A 95 -17.24 16.03 -1.96
N SER A 96 -16.88 15.50 -3.13
CA SER A 96 -17.07 14.09 -3.46
C SER A 96 -16.05 13.13 -2.85
N TYR A 97 -14.94 13.62 -2.29
CA TYR A 97 -13.87 12.75 -1.78
C TYR A 97 -13.21 13.22 -0.50
N ILE A 98 -13.26 14.51 -0.14
CA ILE A 98 -12.45 15.05 0.96
C ILE A 98 -12.69 14.33 2.28
N MET A 99 -13.94 14.23 2.74
CA MET A 99 -14.28 13.60 4.02
C MET A 99 -13.90 12.12 4.06
N ALA A 100 -14.14 11.40 2.96
CA ALA A 100 -13.83 9.99 2.84
C ALA A 100 -12.31 9.74 2.83
N ASN A 101 -11.56 10.58 2.13
CA ASN A 101 -10.10 10.53 2.11
C ASN A 101 -9.49 10.86 3.47
N VAL A 102 -9.99 11.89 4.17
CA VAL A 102 -9.53 12.23 5.53
C VAL A 102 -9.81 11.10 6.51
N LEU A 103 -11.06 10.61 6.59
CA LEU A 103 -11.43 9.57 7.53
C LEU A 103 -10.68 8.26 7.23
N GLY A 104 -10.62 7.84 5.96
CA GLY A 104 -9.96 6.60 5.58
C GLY A 104 -8.44 6.63 5.78
N THR A 105 -7.79 7.78 5.60
CA THR A 105 -6.35 7.94 5.88
C THR A 105 -6.06 7.99 7.37
N LEU A 106 -6.90 8.65 8.16
CA LEU A 106 -6.82 8.64 9.63
C LEU A 106 -6.93 7.23 10.18
N LEU A 107 -7.97 6.48 9.79
CA LEU A 107 -8.20 5.11 10.24
C LEU A 107 -7.08 4.17 9.79
N MET A 108 -6.51 4.39 8.59
CA MET A 108 -5.33 3.67 8.14
C MET A 108 -4.12 3.95 9.04
N GLY A 109 -3.89 5.20 9.46
CA GLY A 109 -2.82 5.55 10.42
C GLY A 109 -2.97 4.82 11.75
N VAL A 110 -4.18 4.88 12.34
CA VAL A 110 -4.53 4.14 13.56
C VAL A 110 -4.22 2.64 13.40
N ALA A 111 -4.66 2.04 12.29
CA ALA A 111 -4.42 0.61 12.04
C ALA A 111 -2.93 0.29 11.85
N VAL A 112 -2.20 1.08 11.07
CA VAL A 112 -0.77 0.85 10.79
C VAL A 112 0.05 0.95 12.07
N ARG A 113 -0.16 1.99 12.89
CA ARG A 113 0.55 2.13 14.17
C ARG A 113 0.13 1.08 15.19
N GLY A 114 -1.16 0.75 15.23
CA GLY A 114 -1.76 -0.27 16.08
C GLY A 114 -1.54 -1.71 15.61
N ARG A 115 -0.82 -1.93 14.50
CA ARG A 115 -0.64 -3.26 13.89
C ARG A 115 -0.12 -4.31 14.88
N CYS A 116 0.72 -3.95 15.84
CA CYS A 116 1.23 -4.91 16.82
C CYS A 116 0.17 -5.47 17.76
N PHE A 117 -0.88 -4.70 18.05
CA PHE A 117 -2.02 -5.14 18.85
C PHE A 117 -3.02 -5.92 18.00
N ILE A 118 -3.21 -5.50 16.74
CA ILE A 118 -4.27 -6.01 15.87
C ILE A 118 -3.82 -7.25 15.07
N ALA A 119 -2.61 -7.23 14.50
CA ALA A 119 -2.16 -8.25 13.55
C ALA A 119 -1.55 -9.51 14.21
N SER A 120 -1.12 -9.44 15.47
CA SER A 120 -0.60 -10.60 16.22
C SER A 120 -1.67 -11.66 16.48
N HIS A 121 -2.95 -11.26 16.54
CA HIS A 121 -4.08 -12.16 16.77
C HIS A 121 -5.07 -12.25 15.58
N PHE A 122 -5.10 -11.25 14.68
CA PHE A 122 -6.19 -11.10 13.69
C PHE A 122 -5.74 -10.61 12.31
N LEU A 123 -4.76 -11.26 11.67
CA LEU A 123 -4.21 -10.82 10.37
C LEU A 123 -5.26 -10.64 9.25
N VAL A 124 -6.26 -11.53 9.17
CA VAL A 124 -7.37 -11.41 8.22
C VAL A 124 -8.15 -10.13 8.47
N TYR A 125 -8.58 -9.88 9.71
CA TYR A 125 -9.34 -8.69 10.07
C TYR A 125 -8.54 -7.41 9.83
N TYR A 126 -7.25 -7.42 10.15
CA TYR A 126 -6.35 -6.32 9.83
C TYR A 126 -6.32 -6.03 8.32
N THR A 127 -6.23 -7.07 7.49
CA THR A 127 -6.21 -6.93 6.03
C THR A 127 -7.57 -6.48 5.49
N SER A 128 -8.67 -7.03 6.01
CA SER A 128 -10.04 -6.59 5.68
C SER A 128 -10.27 -5.12 6.00
N PHE A 129 -9.76 -4.66 7.16
CA PHE A 129 -9.92 -3.27 7.59
C PHE A 129 -9.03 -2.31 6.81
N THR A 130 -7.75 -2.63 6.65
CA THR A 130 -6.80 -1.74 5.94
C THR A 130 -7.01 -1.80 4.43
N THR A 131 -6.90 -3.00 3.85
CA THR A 131 -6.95 -3.19 2.39
C THR A 131 -8.38 -3.11 1.87
N GLY A 132 -9.35 -3.71 2.56
CA GLY A 132 -10.76 -3.62 2.18
C GLY A 132 -11.36 -2.26 2.53
N PHE A 133 -11.64 -2.03 3.80
CA PHE A 133 -12.40 -0.86 4.27
C PHE A 133 -11.69 0.48 4.03
N CYS A 134 -10.54 0.73 4.65
CA CYS A 134 -9.82 2.01 4.50
C CYS A 134 -9.39 2.23 3.03
N GLY A 135 -9.03 1.16 2.33
CA GLY A 135 -8.69 1.19 0.91
C GLY A 135 -9.83 1.73 0.04
N CYS A 136 -11.04 1.16 0.18
CA CYS A 136 -12.22 1.51 -0.65
C CYS A 136 -13.02 2.72 -0.13
N LEU A 137 -12.82 3.09 1.13
CA LEU A 137 -13.30 4.34 1.70
C LEU A 137 -12.61 5.53 1.05
N THR A 138 -11.30 5.43 0.81
CA THR A 138 -10.56 6.47 0.09
C THR A 138 -10.64 6.29 -1.42
N THR A 139 -10.51 7.38 -2.18
CA THR A 139 -10.45 7.36 -3.65
C THR A 139 -9.42 8.37 -4.15
N PHE A 140 -8.44 7.88 -4.90
CA PHE A 140 -7.44 8.73 -5.56
C PHE A 140 -7.96 9.21 -6.92
N SER A 141 -8.68 8.34 -7.64
CA SER A 141 -9.19 8.63 -8.99
C SER A 141 -10.23 9.75 -9.01
N SER A 142 -11.11 9.82 -8.00
CA SER A 142 -12.10 10.92 -7.88
C SER A 142 -11.41 12.26 -7.60
N TRP A 143 -10.39 12.27 -6.74
CA TRP A 143 -9.57 13.46 -6.50
C TRP A 143 -8.83 13.88 -7.77
N SER A 144 -8.19 12.94 -8.45
CA SER A 144 -7.42 13.21 -9.66
C SER A 144 -8.29 13.78 -10.78
N LEU A 145 -9.49 13.23 -11.00
CA LEU A 145 -10.46 13.72 -11.97
C LEU A 145 -10.90 15.15 -11.66
N HIS A 146 -11.22 15.45 -10.39
CA HIS A 146 -11.68 16.79 -9.98
C HIS A 146 -10.61 17.88 -10.24
N VAL A 147 -9.35 17.58 -9.89
CA VAL A 147 -8.23 18.50 -10.14
C VAL A 147 -8.00 18.68 -11.64
N ALA A 148 -7.96 17.58 -12.40
CA ALA A 148 -7.73 17.64 -13.85
C ALA A 148 -8.85 18.42 -14.58
N ALA A 149 -10.10 18.19 -14.20
CA ALA A 149 -11.23 18.96 -14.71
C ALA A 149 -11.10 20.44 -14.37
N SER A 150 -10.62 20.80 -13.17
CA SER A 150 -10.40 22.20 -12.80
C SER A 150 -9.30 22.87 -13.62
N PHE A 151 -8.21 22.16 -13.95
CA PHE A 151 -7.19 22.66 -14.90
C PHE A 151 -7.79 22.92 -16.29
N VAL A 152 -8.55 21.97 -16.82
CA VAL A 152 -9.12 22.04 -18.17
C VAL A 152 -10.17 23.17 -18.30
N HIS A 153 -10.94 23.43 -17.24
CA HIS A 153 -11.90 24.54 -17.19
C HIS A 153 -11.26 25.91 -16.89
N GLY A 154 -9.93 26.00 -16.82
CA GLY A 154 -9.23 27.27 -16.58
C GLY A 154 -9.19 27.73 -15.13
N ARG A 155 -9.55 26.88 -14.16
CA ARG A 155 -9.46 27.16 -12.71
C ARG A 155 -8.15 26.65 -12.13
N TRP A 156 -7.04 27.17 -12.66
CA TRP A 156 -5.68 26.72 -12.34
C TRP A 156 -5.33 26.91 -10.86
N CYS A 157 -5.72 28.06 -10.28
CA CYS A 157 -5.49 28.36 -8.86
C CYS A 157 -6.20 27.35 -7.96
N ASP A 158 -7.47 27.06 -8.22
CA ASP A 158 -8.25 26.07 -7.45
C ASP A 158 -7.63 24.68 -7.56
N ALA A 159 -7.19 24.29 -8.76
CA ALA A 159 -6.55 22.99 -8.99
C ALA A 159 -5.24 22.84 -8.21
N ILE A 160 -4.35 23.85 -8.27
CA ILE A 160 -3.07 23.84 -7.56
C ILE A 160 -3.29 23.86 -6.04
N LEU A 161 -4.20 24.72 -5.56
CA LEU A 161 -4.54 24.81 -4.14
C LEU A 161 -5.12 23.48 -3.64
N ASN A 162 -6.02 22.87 -4.40
CA ASN A 162 -6.61 21.57 -4.05
C ASN A 162 -5.53 20.48 -3.98
N LEU A 163 -4.56 20.43 -4.91
CA LEU A 163 -3.46 19.47 -4.87
C LEU A 163 -2.64 19.58 -3.57
N ILE A 164 -2.22 20.81 -3.23
CA ILE A 164 -1.38 21.07 -2.05
C ILE A 164 -2.14 20.76 -0.77
N LEU A 165 -3.37 21.27 -0.66
CA LEU A 165 -4.16 21.15 0.55
C LEU A 165 -4.65 19.73 0.76
N GLN A 166 -5.17 19.06 -0.26
CA GLN A 166 -5.61 17.68 -0.12
C GLN A 166 -4.45 16.78 0.30
N PHE A 167 -3.28 16.92 -0.31
CA PHE A 167 -2.08 16.16 0.07
C PHE A 167 -1.68 16.42 1.52
N SER A 168 -1.64 17.70 1.93
CA SER A 168 -1.28 18.09 3.29
C SER A 168 -2.27 17.56 4.33
N ILE A 169 -3.57 17.63 4.05
CA ILE A 169 -4.63 17.15 4.93
C ILE A 169 -4.54 15.63 5.12
N VAL A 170 -4.39 14.84 4.04
CA VAL A 170 -4.36 13.37 4.18
C VAL A 170 -3.09 12.86 4.86
N VAL A 171 -1.95 13.53 4.67
CA VAL A 171 -0.72 13.25 5.42
C VAL A 171 -0.91 13.57 6.90
N SER A 172 -1.54 14.72 7.20
CA SER A 172 -1.80 15.15 8.58
C SER A 172 -2.80 14.21 9.27
N ALA A 173 -3.85 13.81 8.58
CA ALA A 173 -4.85 12.85 9.06
C ALA A 173 -4.23 11.49 9.40
N PHE A 174 -3.35 10.98 8.52
CA PHE A 174 -2.62 9.74 8.77
C PHE A 174 -1.70 9.84 10.01
N ARG A 175 -0.93 10.92 10.13
CA ARG A 175 -0.05 11.16 11.28
C ARG A 175 -0.82 11.35 12.58
N PHE A 176 -1.95 12.07 12.52
CA PHE A 176 -2.85 12.21 13.66
C PHE A 176 -3.35 10.85 14.14
N GLY A 177 -3.76 9.97 13.21
CA GLY A 177 -4.13 8.59 13.52
C GLY A 177 -2.99 7.79 14.18
N ASN A 178 -1.74 7.97 13.75
CA ASN A 178 -0.60 7.36 14.42
C ASN A 178 -0.44 7.85 15.86
N HIS A 179 -0.51 9.16 16.09
CA HIS A 179 -0.36 9.75 17.42
C HIS A 179 -1.49 9.35 18.38
N MET A 180 -2.73 9.19 17.89
CA MET A 180 -3.84 8.68 18.71
C MET A 180 -3.50 7.33 19.35
N VAL A 181 -2.83 6.45 18.61
CA VAL A 181 -2.43 5.12 19.13
C VAL A 181 -1.29 5.25 20.13
N GLU A 182 -0.35 6.16 19.91
CA GLU A 182 0.77 6.39 20.85
C GLU A 182 0.25 6.84 22.21
N VAL A 183 -0.62 7.84 22.22
CA VAL A 183 -1.28 8.32 23.44
C VAL A 183 -2.09 7.22 24.09
N LEU A 184 -2.94 6.51 23.34
CA LEU A 184 -3.76 5.43 23.90
C LEU A 184 -2.90 4.28 24.47
N SER A 185 -1.78 3.97 23.82
CA SER A 185 -0.89 2.89 24.27
C SER A 185 -0.21 3.19 25.61
N GLU A 186 0.09 4.46 25.87
CA GLU A 186 0.65 4.92 27.14
C GLU A 186 -0.35 4.71 28.31
N TYR A 187 -1.65 4.89 28.05
CA TYR A 187 -2.68 4.72 29.06
C TYR A 187 -3.16 3.28 29.24
N VAL A 188 -3.23 2.48 28.18
CA VAL A 188 -3.90 1.16 28.22
C VAL A 188 -2.92 0.00 28.48
N TYR A 189 -1.67 0.08 28.02
CA TYR A 189 -0.69 -1.02 28.17
C TYR A 189 0.74 -0.52 28.43
N PRO A 190 1.02 0.08 29.60
CA PRO A 190 2.36 0.61 29.93
C PRO A 190 3.46 -0.47 29.88
N ASP A 191 3.13 -1.73 30.16
CA ASP A 191 4.09 -2.84 30.18
C ASP A 191 4.47 -3.37 28.79
N CYS A 192 3.63 -3.17 27.77
CA CYS A 192 3.88 -3.67 26.41
C CYS A 192 4.85 -2.79 25.59
N TRP A 193 5.19 -1.59 26.08
CA TRP A 193 6.07 -0.65 25.38
C TRP A 193 7.54 -0.75 25.84
N ARG A 194 7.84 -1.48 26.92
CA ARG A 194 9.22 -1.66 27.41
C ARG A 194 10.02 -2.58 26.46
N LEU A 195 10.83 -1.93 25.63
CA LEU A 195 11.99 -2.47 24.91
C LEU A 195 11.68 -3.56 23.87
N ARG A 196 11.40 -3.13 22.63
CA ARG A 196 11.39 -4.00 21.45
C ARG A 196 12.81 -4.46 21.10
N VAL A 197 13.22 -5.58 21.65
CA VAL A 197 14.26 -6.38 21.02
C VAL A 197 13.56 -7.25 19.97
N ASP A 198 13.87 -7.07 18.69
CA ASP A 198 13.37 -7.95 17.62
C ASP A 198 13.99 -9.32 17.82
N ILE A 199 13.30 -10.18 18.56
CA ILE A 199 13.78 -11.51 18.98
C ILE A 199 14.13 -12.36 17.75
N ALA A 200 13.45 -12.18 16.63
CA ALA A 200 13.74 -12.88 15.37
C ALA A 200 15.06 -12.39 14.75
N ARG A 201 15.26 -11.07 14.70
CA ARG A 201 16.53 -10.47 14.25
C ARG A 201 17.68 -10.75 15.20
N LEU A 202 17.41 -10.79 16.50
CA LEU A 202 18.40 -11.14 17.51
C LEU A 202 18.78 -12.62 17.38
N SER A 203 17.80 -13.51 17.21
CA SER A 203 18.02 -14.93 16.93
C SER A 203 18.87 -15.13 15.69
N SER A 204 18.57 -14.44 14.58
CA SER A 204 19.35 -14.56 13.34
C SER A 204 20.76 -13.99 13.48
N THR A 205 20.94 -12.91 14.26
CA THR A 205 22.25 -12.34 14.56
C THR A 205 23.09 -13.28 15.41
N PHE A 206 22.51 -13.89 16.46
CA PHE A 206 23.17 -14.92 17.25
C PHE A 206 23.57 -16.12 16.39
N GLY A 207 22.66 -16.65 15.56
CA GLY A 207 22.95 -17.77 14.67
C GLY A 207 24.04 -17.46 13.65
N SER A 208 24.02 -16.26 13.04
CA SER A 208 25.06 -15.84 12.09
C SER A 208 26.43 -15.72 12.75
N ASN A 209 26.49 -15.23 13.99
CA ASN A 209 27.75 -15.11 14.72
C ASN A 209 28.25 -16.48 15.19
N LEU A 210 27.36 -17.41 15.54
CA LEU A 210 27.70 -18.81 15.82
C LEU A 210 28.42 -19.47 14.63
N ASN A 211 27.85 -19.32 13.44
CA ASN A 211 28.40 -19.90 12.21
C ASN A 211 29.76 -19.29 11.84
N LYS A 212 29.96 -17.99 12.09
CA LYS A 212 31.25 -17.32 11.88
C LYS A 212 32.31 -17.82 12.86
N LEU A 213 31.95 -18.01 14.12
CA LEU A 213 32.84 -18.58 15.14
C LEU A 213 33.21 -20.02 14.78
N GLN A 214 32.26 -20.86 14.39
CA GLN A 214 32.55 -22.24 13.96
C GLN A 214 33.55 -22.30 12.81
N ARG A 215 33.40 -21.43 11.79
CA ARG A 215 34.35 -21.36 10.65
C ARG A 215 35.73 -20.81 11.04
N GLY A 216 35.80 -19.82 11.94
CA GLY A 216 37.08 -19.25 12.40
C GLY A 216 37.84 -20.14 13.40
N THR A 217 37.16 -21.08 14.07
CA THR A 217 37.81 -22.01 15.02
C THR A 217 38.62 -23.09 14.30
N GLU A 218 38.36 -23.33 13.01
CA GLU A 218 39.14 -24.27 12.18
C GLU A 218 40.51 -23.70 11.74
N GLU A 219 40.71 -22.36 11.80
CA GLU A 219 41.93 -21.71 11.29
C GLU A 219 42.90 -21.20 12.38
N THR A 220 42.48 -21.06 13.63
CA THR A 220 43.37 -20.58 14.72
C THR A 220 43.05 -21.24 16.06
N ALA A 221 43.91 -22.16 16.48
CA ALA A 221 43.95 -22.70 17.84
C ALA A 221 44.67 -21.70 18.76
N SER A 222 43.97 -20.71 19.31
CA SER A 222 44.50 -19.91 20.43
C SER A 222 43.41 -19.39 21.37
N ASP A 223 43.66 -19.69 22.65
CA ASP A 223 43.23 -19.03 23.90
C ASP A 223 41.77 -19.10 24.40
N GLY A 224 41.69 -19.31 25.72
CA GLY A 224 40.54 -19.75 26.53
C GLY A 224 39.30 -18.85 26.60
N LEU A 225 39.16 -17.87 25.70
CA LEU A 225 37.99 -16.98 25.61
C LEU A 225 36.93 -17.46 24.62
N VAL A 226 37.29 -18.32 23.66
CA VAL A 226 36.38 -18.85 22.63
C VAL A 226 35.30 -19.78 23.19
N PRO A 227 35.59 -20.72 24.12
CA PRO A 227 34.57 -21.60 24.68
C PRO A 227 33.43 -20.89 25.45
N PRO A 228 33.68 -19.94 26.37
CA PRO A 228 32.61 -19.26 27.10
C PRO A 228 31.80 -18.31 26.20
N LEU A 229 32.42 -17.71 25.17
CA LEU A 229 31.72 -16.87 24.21
C LEU A 229 30.75 -17.68 23.34
N LYS A 230 31.18 -18.87 22.89
CA LYS A 230 30.34 -19.80 22.12
C LYS A 230 29.13 -20.25 22.93
N ALA A 231 29.33 -20.66 24.18
CA ALA A 231 28.25 -21.07 25.08
C ALA A 231 27.21 -19.94 25.30
N THR A 232 27.68 -18.71 25.53
CA THR A 232 26.80 -17.54 25.72
C THR A 232 25.97 -17.24 24.47
N LEU A 233 26.53 -17.44 23.29
CA LEU A 233 25.85 -17.25 22.00
C LEU A 233 24.83 -18.36 21.70
N GLU A 234 25.14 -19.61 22.08
CA GLU A 234 24.22 -20.75 21.98
C GLU A 234 23.01 -20.55 22.90
N ASP A 235 23.24 -20.16 24.15
CA ASP A 235 22.19 -19.85 25.14
C ASP A 235 21.30 -18.70 24.66
N GLY A 236 21.90 -17.61 24.16
CA GLY A 236 21.16 -16.48 23.59
C GLY A 236 20.31 -16.88 22.38
N HIS A 237 20.82 -17.75 21.51
CA HIS A 237 20.08 -18.26 20.35
C HIS A 237 18.92 -19.18 20.78
N LEU A 238 19.13 -20.03 21.78
CA LEU A 238 18.14 -20.96 22.32
C LEU A 238 16.99 -20.21 23.02
N ILE A 239 17.31 -19.23 23.86
CA ILE A 239 16.31 -18.38 24.54
C ILE A 239 15.47 -17.63 23.50
N CYS A 240 16.10 -17.07 22.47
CA CYS A 240 15.35 -16.43 21.38
C CYS A 240 14.43 -17.43 20.67
N ARG A 241 14.88 -18.67 20.43
CA ARG A 241 14.06 -19.72 19.83
C ARG A 241 12.91 -20.15 20.73
N GLN A 242 13.15 -20.31 22.03
CA GLN A 242 12.11 -20.65 23.01
C GLN A 242 11.06 -19.55 23.08
N LEU A 243 11.47 -18.28 23.17
CA LEU A 243 10.55 -17.14 23.12
C LEU A 243 9.81 -17.02 21.78
N LEU A 244 10.44 -17.35 20.67
CA LEU A 244 9.78 -17.43 19.36
C LEU A 244 8.79 -18.60 19.27
N SER A 245 9.05 -19.71 19.98
CA SER A 245 8.19 -20.89 20.01
C SER A 245 7.01 -20.74 20.99
N GLU A 246 7.23 -20.09 22.13
CA GLU A 246 6.19 -19.74 23.12
C GLU A 246 5.34 -18.56 22.62
N GLY A 247 5.96 -17.62 21.90
CA GLY A 247 5.29 -16.58 21.12
C GLY A 247 4.77 -17.07 19.76
N GLY A 248 4.92 -18.37 19.46
CA GLY A 248 4.36 -19.04 18.30
C GLY A 248 2.84 -19.02 18.41
N GLY A 249 2.25 -17.91 17.96
CA GLY A 249 0.84 -17.62 18.07
C GLY A 249 0.01 -18.84 17.68
N LYS A 250 -0.93 -19.21 18.56
CA LYS A 250 -1.99 -20.17 18.27
C LYS A 250 -2.44 -19.95 16.83
N THR A 251 -2.19 -20.93 15.94
CA THR A 251 -2.73 -20.90 14.59
C THR A 251 -4.24 -20.88 14.73
N HIS A 252 -4.82 -19.68 14.64
CA HIS A 252 -6.25 -19.51 14.71
C HIS A 252 -6.85 -20.28 13.53
N HIS A 253 -7.52 -21.39 13.83
CA HIS A 253 -8.32 -22.10 12.84
C HIS A 253 -9.47 -21.18 12.44
N TYR A 254 -9.32 -20.50 11.30
CA TYR A 254 -10.42 -19.76 10.70
C TYR A 254 -11.50 -20.77 10.34
N ASN A 255 -12.73 -20.57 10.84
CA ASN A 255 -13.86 -21.36 10.38
C ASN A 255 -14.22 -20.90 8.97
N VAL A 256 -13.58 -21.51 7.97
CA VAL A 256 -13.72 -21.16 6.54
C VAL A 256 -15.18 -21.21 6.12
N LYS A 257 -15.95 -22.19 6.64
CA LYS A 257 -17.38 -22.32 6.34
C LYS A 257 -18.18 -21.13 6.83
N LEU A 258 -17.90 -20.64 8.04
CA LEU A 258 -18.55 -19.45 8.59
C LEU A 258 -18.24 -18.22 7.74
N TRP A 259 -16.97 -17.98 7.39
CA TRP A 259 -16.58 -16.87 6.53
C TRP A 259 -17.23 -16.95 5.15
N LEU A 260 -17.28 -18.13 4.55
CA LEU A 260 -17.93 -18.35 3.27
C LEU A 260 -19.43 -18.05 3.35
N LEU A 261 -20.11 -18.57 4.38
CA LEU A 261 -21.55 -18.33 4.59
C LEU A 261 -21.82 -16.83 4.81
N THR A 262 -21.04 -16.16 5.64
CA THR A 262 -21.16 -14.71 5.86
C THR A 262 -20.90 -13.93 4.58
N GLY A 263 -19.85 -14.26 3.83
CA GLY A 263 -19.52 -13.61 2.57
C GLY A 263 -20.62 -13.74 1.52
N ILE A 264 -21.19 -14.93 1.37
CA ILE A 264 -22.31 -15.20 0.46
C ILE A 264 -23.55 -14.45 0.93
N ALA A 265 -23.94 -14.58 2.21
CA ALA A 265 -25.13 -13.94 2.76
C ALA A 265 -25.09 -12.41 2.60
N VAL A 266 -23.98 -11.77 2.97
CA VAL A 266 -23.81 -10.32 2.81
C VAL A 266 -23.84 -9.92 1.33
N THR A 267 -23.18 -10.67 0.45
CA THR A 267 -23.19 -10.39 -0.99
C THR A 267 -24.61 -10.47 -1.55
N LEU A 268 -25.37 -11.52 -1.22
CA LEU A 268 -26.77 -11.65 -1.66
C LEU A 268 -27.62 -10.47 -1.17
N VAL A 269 -27.49 -10.11 0.10
CA VAL A 269 -28.23 -8.96 0.68
C VAL A 269 -27.87 -7.65 -0.04
N VAL A 270 -26.58 -7.36 -0.20
CA VAL A 270 -26.10 -6.14 -0.87
C VAL A 270 -26.60 -6.05 -2.31
N TRP A 271 -26.62 -7.17 -3.03
CA TRP A 271 -27.06 -7.23 -4.43
C TRP A 271 -28.57 -7.09 -4.63
N ILE A 272 -29.40 -7.24 -3.60
CA ILE A 272 -30.85 -7.00 -3.69
C ILE A 272 -31.14 -5.48 -3.72
N PHE A 273 -30.42 -4.68 -2.93
CA PHE A 273 -30.74 -3.26 -2.72
C PHE A 273 -30.86 -2.42 -4.01
N PRO A 274 -29.96 -2.51 -5.01
CA PRO A 274 -30.07 -1.71 -6.23
C PRO A 274 -31.38 -1.93 -7.02
N PHE A 275 -32.05 -3.06 -6.83
CA PHE A 275 -33.20 -3.49 -7.64
C PHE A 275 -34.55 -3.36 -6.93
N LEU A 276 -34.60 -2.77 -5.72
CA LEU A 276 -35.84 -2.55 -4.95
C LEU A 276 -36.67 -1.35 -5.46
N GLY A 277 -36.50 -0.93 -6.70
CA GLY A 277 -37.29 0.16 -7.30
C GLY A 277 -36.96 1.58 -6.80
N TRP A 278 -35.74 1.81 -6.30
CA TRP A 278 -35.29 3.15 -5.91
C TRP A 278 -35.11 4.09 -7.12
N SER A 279 -34.90 5.38 -6.84
CA SER A 279 -34.47 6.34 -7.86
C SER A 279 -33.13 5.92 -8.48
N VAL A 280 -32.92 6.29 -9.75
CA VAL A 280 -31.73 5.88 -10.53
C VAL A 280 -30.41 6.25 -9.81
N HIS A 281 -30.34 7.43 -9.21
CA HIS A 281 -29.16 7.88 -8.45
C HIS A 281 -28.92 7.04 -7.19
N THR A 282 -29.97 6.63 -6.49
CA THR A 282 -29.86 5.78 -5.30
C THR A 282 -29.47 4.35 -5.68
N SER A 283 -30.10 3.79 -6.72
CA SER A 283 -29.73 2.48 -7.25
C SER A 283 -28.28 2.45 -7.75
N SER A 284 -27.82 3.52 -8.40
CA SER A 284 -26.42 3.72 -8.82
C SER A 284 -25.44 3.65 -7.65
N ARG A 285 -25.76 4.29 -6.53
CA ARG A 285 -24.93 4.24 -5.31
C ARG A 285 -24.91 2.85 -4.68
N PHE A 286 -26.04 2.15 -4.61
CA PHE A 286 -26.06 0.76 -4.14
C PHE A 286 -25.29 -0.18 -5.07
N LEU A 287 -25.37 0.04 -6.38
CA LEU A 287 -24.62 -0.75 -7.35
C LEU A 287 -23.11 -0.51 -7.24
N ALA A 288 -22.70 0.71 -6.91
CA ALA A 288 -21.31 1.03 -6.57
C ALA A 288 -20.79 0.17 -5.40
N ILE A 289 -21.61 -0.04 -4.36
CA ILE A 289 -21.28 -0.92 -3.24
C ILE A 289 -21.11 -2.36 -3.74
N CYS A 290 -22.06 -2.86 -4.54
CA CYS A 290 -22.02 -4.24 -5.07
C CYS A 290 -20.72 -4.56 -5.83
N ILE A 291 -20.21 -3.59 -6.59
CA ILE A 291 -19.04 -3.75 -7.48
C ILE A 291 -17.71 -3.41 -6.78
N ALA A 292 -17.75 -2.75 -5.62
CA ALA A 292 -16.56 -2.36 -4.87
C ALA A 292 -15.51 -3.48 -4.63
N PRO A 293 -15.90 -4.73 -4.26
CA PRO A 293 -14.93 -5.80 -4.04
C PRO A 293 -14.04 -6.09 -5.24
N LEU A 294 -14.54 -5.93 -6.47
CA LEU A 294 -13.75 -6.21 -7.67
C LEU A 294 -12.54 -5.27 -7.76
N GLY A 295 -12.74 -3.97 -7.53
CA GLY A 295 -11.65 -3.00 -7.49
C GLY A 295 -10.67 -3.28 -6.34
N ALA A 296 -11.22 -3.62 -5.16
CA ALA A 296 -10.43 -3.95 -3.98
C ALA A 296 -9.53 -5.19 -4.19
N TRP A 297 -10.08 -6.24 -4.80
CA TRP A 297 -9.34 -7.46 -5.11
C TRP A 297 -8.25 -7.23 -6.16
N SER A 298 -8.55 -6.48 -7.23
CA SER A 298 -7.55 -6.11 -8.23
C SER A 298 -6.39 -5.34 -7.59
N ARG A 299 -6.68 -4.32 -6.78
CA ARG A 299 -5.68 -3.56 -6.05
C ARG A 299 -4.86 -4.44 -5.10
N PHE A 300 -5.52 -5.31 -4.34
CA PHE A 300 -4.85 -6.23 -3.42
C PHE A 300 -3.97 -7.26 -4.14
N TYR A 301 -4.40 -7.74 -5.29
CA TYR A 301 -3.61 -8.64 -6.12
C TYR A 301 -2.32 -7.95 -6.59
N LEU A 302 -2.43 -6.72 -7.12
CA LEU A 302 -1.29 -5.92 -7.56
C LEU A 302 -0.35 -5.58 -6.39
N SER A 303 -0.87 -5.16 -5.25
CA SER A 303 -0.04 -4.72 -4.11
C SER A 303 0.83 -5.84 -3.52
N ARG A 304 0.51 -7.13 -3.75
CA ARG A 304 1.39 -8.25 -3.35
C ARG A 304 2.76 -8.18 -4.01
N TYR A 305 2.86 -7.63 -5.22
CA TYR A 305 4.13 -7.52 -5.94
C TYR A 305 5.04 -6.42 -5.38
N ASN A 306 4.49 -5.42 -4.65
CA ASN A 306 5.29 -4.40 -3.95
C ASN A 306 6.18 -4.99 -2.84
N LYS A 307 5.84 -6.17 -2.30
CA LYS A 307 6.63 -6.84 -1.25
C LYS A 307 7.96 -7.43 -1.75
N ARG A 308 8.16 -7.50 -3.08
CA ARG A 308 9.42 -7.98 -3.67
C ARG A 308 10.51 -6.92 -3.48
N SER A 309 11.73 -7.35 -3.12
CA SER A 309 12.87 -6.46 -2.80
C SER A 309 13.10 -5.35 -3.85
N LYS A 310 12.95 -5.69 -5.15
CA LYS A 310 13.09 -4.77 -6.29
C LYS A 310 12.18 -3.52 -6.23
N TRP A 311 10.98 -3.65 -5.66
CA TRP A 311 9.96 -2.59 -5.63
C TRP A 311 9.77 -1.98 -4.23
N SER A 312 10.60 -2.39 -3.26
CA SER A 312 10.51 -1.92 -1.87
C SER A 312 10.86 -0.44 -1.68
N ARG A 313 11.59 0.16 -2.63
CA ARG A 313 11.98 1.59 -2.64
C ARG A 313 11.05 2.45 -3.48
N PHE A 314 10.18 1.83 -4.29
CA PHE A 314 9.24 2.52 -5.17
C PHE A 314 8.02 1.61 -5.40
N PRO A 315 6.91 1.81 -4.66
CA PRO A 315 5.70 0.96 -4.70
C PRO A 315 4.91 1.06 -6.02
N LEU A 316 5.49 0.54 -7.09
CA LEU A 316 4.95 0.65 -8.45
C LEU A 316 3.53 0.06 -8.57
N PHE A 317 3.23 -1.02 -7.85
CA PHE A 317 1.94 -1.70 -7.95
C PHE A 317 0.81 -1.06 -7.12
N THR A 318 1.09 0.08 -6.48
CA THR A 318 0.07 1.00 -5.95
C THR A 318 -0.07 2.23 -6.87
N LEU A 319 1.03 2.68 -7.48
CA LEU A 319 1.01 3.73 -8.50
C LEU A 319 0.18 3.35 -9.72
N ILE A 320 0.42 2.17 -10.32
CA ILE A 320 -0.28 1.72 -11.53
C ILE A 320 -1.81 1.79 -11.39
N PRO A 321 -2.45 1.16 -10.37
CA PRO A 321 -3.90 1.22 -10.25
C PRO A 321 -4.42 2.64 -9.98
N ASN A 322 -3.70 3.49 -9.24
CA ASN A 322 -4.09 4.88 -9.01
C ASN A 322 -4.09 5.69 -10.31
N VAL A 323 -3.04 5.58 -11.11
CA VAL A 323 -2.91 6.30 -12.39
C VAL A 323 -3.93 5.77 -13.41
N THR A 324 -4.02 4.44 -13.59
CA THR A 324 -4.96 3.83 -14.53
C THR A 324 -6.41 4.17 -14.18
N ALA A 325 -6.79 4.10 -12.89
CA ALA A 325 -8.14 4.47 -12.48
C ALA A 325 -8.45 5.94 -12.73
N SER A 326 -7.46 6.83 -12.55
CA SER A 326 -7.62 8.27 -12.83
C SER A 326 -7.89 8.55 -14.30
N TYR A 327 -7.19 7.85 -15.20
CA TYR A 327 -7.41 7.97 -16.65
C TYR A 327 -8.78 7.41 -17.06
N LEU A 328 -9.16 6.25 -16.53
CA LEU A 328 -10.46 5.64 -16.82
C LEU A 328 -11.63 6.49 -16.29
N CYS A 329 -11.47 7.18 -15.15
CA CYS A 329 -12.44 8.15 -14.66
C CYS A 329 -12.60 9.35 -15.62
N CYS A 330 -11.52 9.81 -16.25
CA CYS A 330 -11.59 10.88 -17.26
C CYS A 330 -12.35 10.42 -18.52
N ILE A 331 -12.06 9.20 -18.99
CA ILE A 331 -12.76 8.59 -20.13
C ILE A 331 -14.24 8.42 -19.81
N ALA A 332 -14.60 7.96 -18.60
CA ALA A 332 -15.99 7.88 -18.18
C ALA A 332 -16.65 9.27 -18.18
N SER A 333 -16.00 10.31 -17.65
CA SER A 333 -16.54 11.68 -17.67
C SER A 333 -16.80 12.21 -19.10
N ILE A 334 -15.95 11.83 -20.06
CA ILE A 334 -16.15 12.13 -21.48
C ILE A 334 -17.38 11.39 -22.03
N ILE A 335 -17.53 10.09 -21.72
CA ILE A 335 -18.69 9.30 -22.15
C ILE A 335 -19.98 9.90 -21.57
N ARG A 336 -20.00 10.27 -20.28
CA ARG A 336 -21.11 10.98 -19.64
C ARG A 336 -21.52 12.23 -20.41
N SER A 337 -20.54 13.03 -20.81
CA SER A 337 -20.77 14.29 -21.54
C SER A 337 -21.44 14.06 -22.90
N ASN A 338 -21.18 12.91 -23.54
CA ASN A 338 -21.89 12.50 -24.76
C ASN A 338 -23.31 11.98 -24.48
N SER A 339 -23.49 11.22 -23.39
CA SER A 339 -24.77 10.61 -23.04
C SER A 339 -25.81 11.62 -22.57
N VAL A 340 -25.40 12.68 -21.87
CA VAL A 340 -26.33 13.74 -21.41
C VAL A 340 -26.90 14.56 -22.57
N GLY A 341 -26.20 14.63 -23.72
CA GLY A 341 -26.72 15.25 -24.94
C GLY A 341 -27.84 14.45 -25.63
N ARG A 342 -28.12 13.22 -25.19
CA ARG A 342 -29.13 12.32 -25.76
C ARG A 342 -30.24 12.08 -24.73
N MET A 343 -31.42 12.68 -24.91
CA MET A 343 -32.56 12.48 -24.01
C MET A 343 -33.06 11.02 -24.05
N GLY A 344 -33.24 10.38 -22.88
CA GLY A 344 -33.91 9.08 -22.74
C GLY A 344 -33.20 8.04 -21.86
N SER A 345 -33.43 6.75 -22.16
CA SER A 345 -32.96 5.57 -21.43
C SER A 345 -31.42 5.45 -21.33
N GLU A 346 -30.68 6.00 -22.30
CA GLU A 346 -29.21 5.94 -22.33
C GLU A 346 -28.57 6.67 -21.13
N CYS A 347 -29.15 7.79 -20.68
CA CYS A 347 -28.69 8.54 -19.51
C CYS A 347 -28.91 7.75 -18.21
N HIS A 348 -30.03 7.03 -18.10
CA HIS A 348 -30.30 6.15 -16.95
C HIS A 348 -29.29 5.01 -16.86
N ILE A 349 -29.02 4.33 -17.98
CA ILE A 349 -28.06 3.22 -18.02
C ILE A 349 -26.66 3.71 -17.66
N TYR A 350 -26.24 4.86 -18.20
CA TYR A 350 -24.94 5.45 -17.89
C TYR A 350 -24.84 5.86 -16.41
N THR A 351 -25.88 6.48 -15.84
CA THR A 351 -25.89 6.85 -14.41
C THR A 351 -25.73 5.61 -13.52
N LEU A 352 -26.43 4.52 -13.86
CA LEU A 352 -26.40 3.27 -13.10
C LEU A 352 -25.06 2.53 -13.25
N LEU A 353 -24.67 2.21 -14.48
CA LEU A 353 -23.49 1.38 -14.78
C LEU A 353 -22.18 2.18 -14.85
N GLY A 354 -22.22 3.35 -15.46
CA GLY A 354 -21.05 4.22 -15.62
C GLY A 354 -20.67 4.88 -14.31
N ASP A 355 -21.50 5.81 -13.82
CA ASP A 355 -21.16 6.58 -12.61
C ASP A 355 -21.17 5.70 -11.35
N GLY A 356 -22.20 4.86 -11.18
CA GLY A 356 -22.36 3.99 -10.03
C GLY A 356 -21.36 2.83 -10.01
N ALA A 357 -21.62 1.81 -10.83
CA ALA A 357 -20.82 0.58 -10.82
C ALA A 357 -19.36 0.82 -11.18
N PHE A 358 -19.09 1.50 -12.29
CA PHE A 358 -17.74 1.61 -12.84
C PHE A 358 -16.90 2.69 -12.14
N VAL A 359 -17.35 3.94 -12.11
CA VAL A 359 -16.57 5.07 -11.56
C VAL A 359 -16.52 5.00 -10.04
N VAL A 360 -17.67 5.06 -9.37
CA VAL A 360 -17.71 5.06 -7.91
C VAL A 360 -17.32 3.67 -7.39
N GLY A 361 -17.93 2.59 -7.86
CA GLY A 361 -17.69 1.23 -7.35
C GLY A 361 -16.29 0.71 -7.67
N PHE A 362 -16.05 0.34 -8.92
CA PHE A 362 -14.82 -0.33 -9.36
C PHE A 362 -13.59 0.58 -9.29
N LEU A 363 -13.55 1.68 -10.06
CA LEU A 363 -12.39 2.57 -10.17
C LEU A 363 -12.09 3.29 -8.85
N GLY A 364 -13.13 3.68 -8.11
CA GLY A 364 -12.99 4.24 -6.77
C GLY A 364 -12.31 3.26 -5.80
N SER A 365 -12.65 1.98 -5.85
CA SER A 365 -12.07 0.94 -4.97
C SER A 365 -10.72 0.38 -5.46
N LEU A 366 -10.46 0.49 -6.76
CA LEU A 366 -9.20 0.14 -7.42
C LEU A 366 -8.10 1.14 -7.04
N SER A 367 -8.45 2.42 -6.98
CA SER A 367 -7.54 3.49 -6.52
C SER A 367 -7.59 3.65 -5.00
N THR A 368 -6.56 4.25 -4.39
CA THR A 368 -6.56 4.50 -2.93
C THR A 368 -5.59 5.62 -2.55
N VAL A 369 -6.02 6.43 -1.59
CA VAL A 369 -5.16 7.45 -0.95
C VAL A 369 -4.57 6.89 0.34
N SER A 370 -5.33 6.14 1.14
CA SER A 370 -4.89 5.62 2.44
C SER A 370 -3.66 4.72 2.32
N THR A 371 -3.63 3.80 1.36
CA THR A 371 -2.45 2.93 1.14
C THR A 371 -1.28 3.74 0.61
N TRP A 372 -1.52 4.66 -0.33
CA TRP A 372 -0.47 5.52 -0.91
C TRP A 372 0.22 6.39 0.14
N ILE A 373 -0.54 7.00 1.07
CA ILE A 373 0.01 7.78 2.18
C ILE A 373 0.78 6.90 3.16
N SER A 374 0.27 5.71 3.50
CA SER A 374 0.99 4.77 4.38
C SER A 374 2.33 4.31 3.79
N GLU A 375 2.40 4.17 2.47
CA GLU A 375 3.63 3.82 1.75
C GLU A 375 4.62 4.99 1.73
N ILE A 376 4.15 6.22 1.50
CA ILE A 376 4.96 7.44 1.60
C ILE A 376 5.54 7.57 3.01
N ASP A 377 4.73 7.39 4.05
CA ASP A 377 5.19 7.45 5.43
C ASP A 377 6.25 6.38 5.72
N GLY A 378 6.02 5.13 5.31
CA GLY A 378 6.99 4.04 5.46
C GLY A 378 8.29 4.26 4.67
N LEU A 379 8.24 4.93 3.50
CA LEU A 379 9.44 5.34 2.76
C LEU A 379 10.14 6.51 3.45
N SER A 380 9.42 7.44 4.06
CA SER A 380 10.00 8.61 4.70
C SER A 380 10.92 8.24 5.86
N GLN A 381 10.63 7.14 6.56
CA GLN A 381 11.47 6.57 7.63
C GLN A 381 12.81 6.03 7.11
N LYS A 382 12.89 5.65 5.82
CA LYS A 382 14.12 5.14 5.20
C LYS A 382 14.89 6.23 4.44
N SER A 383 14.16 7.01 3.65
CA SER A 383 14.70 8.08 2.82
C SER A 383 13.58 9.05 2.46
N THR A 384 13.63 10.24 3.05
CA THR A 384 12.68 11.33 2.77
C THR A 384 12.63 11.67 1.28
N MET A 385 13.77 11.66 0.59
CA MET A 385 13.85 11.90 -0.85
C MET A 385 13.08 10.85 -1.67
N SER A 386 13.13 9.58 -1.26
CA SER A 386 12.38 8.51 -1.94
C SER A 386 10.87 8.67 -1.75
N ALA A 387 10.44 9.09 -0.56
CA ALA A 387 9.05 9.39 -0.25
C ALA A 387 8.51 10.55 -1.11
N TYR A 388 9.24 11.67 -1.17
CA TYR A 388 8.87 12.82 -2.01
C TYR A 388 8.86 12.47 -3.49
N ARG A 389 9.86 11.74 -4.00
CA ARG A 389 9.88 11.27 -5.38
C ARG A 389 8.68 10.39 -5.71
N TYR A 390 8.34 9.44 -4.83
CA TYR A 390 7.19 8.58 -5.03
C TYR A 390 5.87 9.38 -5.04
N ALA A 391 5.69 10.29 -4.07
CA ALA A 391 4.51 11.14 -4.01
C ALA A 391 4.36 11.99 -5.28
N LEU A 392 5.44 12.69 -5.67
CA LEU A 392 5.44 13.58 -6.83
C LEU A 392 5.19 12.82 -8.13
N VAL A 393 5.86 11.68 -8.35
CA VAL A 393 5.68 10.88 -9.58
C VAL A 393 4.25 10.35 -9.69
N THR A 394 3.64 9.89 -8.58
CA THR A 394 2.24 9.43 -8.60
C THR A 394 1.27 10.56 -8.94
N ILE A 395 1.40 11.74 -8.32
CA ILE A 395 0.54 12.89 -8.62
C ILE A 395 0.76 13.38 -10.06
N ALA A 396 2.02 13.62 -10.44
CA ALA A 396 2.36 14.17 -11.75
C ALA A 396 1.92 13.25 -12.89
N SER A 397 2.18 11.95 -12.79
CA SER A 397 1.73 10.99 -13.82
C SER A 397 0.21 10.98 -13.95
N ALA A 398 -0.53 10.87 -12.85
CA ALA A 398 -1.99 10.89 -12.88
C ALA A 398 -2.54 12.22 -13.45
N GLN A 399 -2.00 13.37 -13.03
CA GLN A 399 -2.47 14.67 -13.48
C GLN A 399 -2.13 14.96 -14.94
N CYS A 400 -0.89 14.71 -15.38
CA CYS A 400 -0.49 14.94 -16.76
C CYS A 400 -1.36 14.14 -17.74
N GLY A 401 -1.56 12.84 -17.48
CA GLY A 401 -2.40 12.02 -18.36
C GLY A 401 -3.88 12.40 -18.29
N SER A 402 -4.42 12.67 -17.10
CA SER A 402 -5.82 13.10 -16.95
C SER A 402 -6.10 14.44 -17.65
N VAL A 403 -5.21 15.43 -17.51
CA VAL A 403 -5.34 16.72 -18.21
C VAL A 403 -5.25 16.51 -19.72
N ILE A 404 -4.29 15.73 -20.23
CA ILE A 404 -4.20 15.45 -21.67
C ILE A 404 -5.49 14.82 -22.20
N ILE A 405 -6.02 13.79 -21.52
CA ILE A 405 -7.26 13.10 -21.94
C ILE A 405 -8.43 14.08 -22.01
N LEU A 406 -8.62 14.89 -20.97
CA LEU A 406 -9.74 15.85 -20.91
C LEU A 406 -9.54 17.03 -21.86
N SER A 407 -8.33 17.56 -22.00
CA SER A 407 -8.02 18.66 -22.91
C SER A 407 -8.20 18.27 -24.37
N LEU A 408 -7.84 17.03 -24.74
CA LEU A 408 -8.10 16.52 -26.09
C LEU A 408 -9.61 16.50 -26.39
N TRP A 409 -10.43 16.12 -25.41
CA TRP A 409 -11.88 16.19 -25.57
C TRP A 409 -12.39 17.62 -25.69
N VAL A 410 -11.91 18.55 -24.86
CA VAL A 410 -12.34 19.95 -24.95
C VAL A 410 -11.91 20.61 -26.26
N ALA A 411 -10.76 20.23 -26.83
CA ALA A 411 -10.27 20.78 -28.07
C ALA A 411 -10.97 20.22 -29.33
N PHE A 412 -11.30 18.93 -29.34
CA PHE A 412 -11.77 18.24 -30.56
C PHE A 412 -13.16 17.60 -30.42
N GLY A 413 -13.72 17.59 -29.21
CA GLY A 413 -14.98 16.91 -28.91
C GLY A 413 -16.20 17.68 -29.42
N PRO A 414 -17.27 16.98 -29.82
CA PRO A 414 -18.50 17.59 -30.31
C PRO A 414 -19.34 18.28 -29.21
N HIS A 415 -19.09 17.97 -27.93
CA HIS A 415 -19.89 18.45 -26.80
C HIS A 415 -19.01 19.00 -25.68
N PRO A 416 -19.47 20.04 -24.95
CA PRO A 416 -18.73 20.56 -23.81
C PRO A 416 -18.55 19.47 -22.75
N LEU A 417 -17.37 19.45 -22.12
CA LEU A 417 -17.13 18.61 -20.96
C LEU A 417 -18.05 19.08 -19.83
N ILE A 418 -18.89 18.18 -19.32
CA ILE A 418 -19.75 18.52 -18.18
C ILE A 418 -18.87 18.50 -16.92
N PRO A 419 -19.02 19.48 -16.02
CA PRO A 419 -18.29 19.49 -14.74
C PRO A 419 -18.51 18.23 -13.91
#